data_AF-A0A9D2TLP8-F1
#
_entry.id   AF-A0A9D2TLP8-F1
#
_cell.length_a   1.000
_cell.length_b   1.000
_cell.length_c   1.000
_cell.angle_alpha   90.00
_cell.angle_beta   90.00
_cell.angle_gamma   90.00
#
_symmetry.space_group_name_H-M   'P 1'
#
loop_
_entity.id
_entity.type
_entity.pdbx_description
1 polymer ?
#
loop_
_entity_poly.entity_id
_entity_poly.type
_entity_poly.pdbx_seq_one_letter_code
_entity_poly.pdbx_strand_id
1 'polypeptide(L)'
;MDSKEGIGLVIVDGAAFGSEMRDVSEYLREVGGIVLYAPESFEWLLLSTHLIPEIKISQILEHPEDYIDSREYASWERFFTELLVNRTQGDPLWAYSKKKLPDVYLSSKIKNAVKKQMKLIVWEEKR
;
A
#
# COMPACT_ATOMS: atom_id res chain seq x y z
N MET A 1 -1.26 -24.37 -27.48
CA MET A 1 -1.84 -24.14 -26.15
C MET A 1 -1.86 -22.63 -25.96
N ASP A 2 -2.99 -22.01 -26.29
CA ASP A 2 -3.22 -20.59 -26.02
C ASP A 2 -3.39 -20.38 -24.52
N SER A 3 -2.29 -20.12 -23.84
CA SER A 3 -2.32 -19.55 -22.50
C SER A 3 -2.82 -18.12 -22.68
N LYS A 4 -3.96 -17.75 -22.09
CA LYS A 4 -4.28 -16.33 -21.93
C LYS A 4 -3.11 -15.72 -21.14
N GLU A 5 -2.20 -15.03 -21.82
CA GLU A 5 -1.14 -14.24 -21.17
C GLU A 5 -1.82 -13.05 -20.47
N GLY A 6 -2.36 -13.34 -19.29
CA GLY A 6 -2.84 -12.31 -18.38
C GLY A 6 -1.65 -11.58 -17.79
N ILE A 7 -1.74 -10.27 -17.69
CA ILE A 7 -0.74 -9.45 -16.99
C ILE A 7 -0.79 -9.80 -15.50
N GLY A 8 0.31 -10.29 -14.95
CA GLY A 8 0.47 -10.53 -13.51
C GLY A 8 0.82 -9.23 -12.78
N LEU A 9 0.11 -8.92 -11.68
CA LEU A 9 0.47 -7.81 -10.80
C LEU A 9 1.21 -8.35 -9.57
N VAL A 10 2.44 -7.90 -9.36
CA VAL A 10 3.26 -8.20 -8.19
C VAL A 10 3.28 -6.97 -7.29
N ILE A 11 2.90 -7.14 -6.03
CA ILE A 11 2.94 -6.07 -5.02
C ILE A 11 4.05 -6.40 -4.02
N VAL A 12 4.96 -5.46 -3.80
CA VAL A 12 6.12 -5.62 -2.90
C VAL A 12 6.20 -4.47 -1.90
N ASP A 13 6.86 -4.69 -0.77
CA ASP A 13 7.13 -3.61 0.18
C ASP A 13 8.25 -2.71 -0.35
N GLY A 14 7.90 -1.50 -0.79
CA GLY A 14 8.84 -0.56 -1.42
C GLY A 14 9.99 -0.16 -0.49
N ALA A 15 9.74 -0.09 0.82
CA ALA A 15 10.76 0.28 1.79
C ALA A 15 11.92 -0.74 1.86
N ALA A 16 11.65 -2.02 1.62
CA ALA A 16 12.66 -3.08 1.56
C ALA A 16 13.15 -3.34 0.13
N PHE A 17 12.30 -3.11 -0.88
CA PHE A 17 12.55 -3.50 -2.27
C PHE A 17 13.45 -2.53 -3.05
N GLY A 18 13.65 -1.31 -2.55
CA GLY A 18 14.38 -0.26 -3.28
C GLY A 18 15.81 -0.64 -3.68
N SER A 19 16.51 -1.47 -2.91
CA SER A 19 17.88 -1.90 -3.23
C SER A 19 17.97 -2.83 -4.44
N GLU A 20 16.93 -3.64 -4.68
CA GLU A 20 16.88 -4.66 -5.74
C GLU A 20 16.15 -4.18 -7.01
N MET A 21 15.66 -2.94 -7.00
CA MET A 21 14.79 -2.41 -8.06
C MET A 21 15.46 -2.41 -9.44
N ARG A 22 16.79 -2.22 -9.49
CA ARG A 22 17.55 -2.21 -10.73
C ARG A 22 17.52 -3.58 -11.41
N ASP A 23 17.91 -4.61 -10.68
CA ASP A 23 18.03 -5.97 -11.22
C ASP A 23 16.65 -6.54 -11.57
N VAL A 24 15.64 -6.23 -10.76
CA VAL A 24 14.25 -6.61 -11.04
C VAL A 24 13.70 -5.89 -12.26
N SER A 25 14.01 -4.60 -12.45
CA SER A 25 13.55 -3.86 -13.63
C SER A 25 14.12 -4.43 -14.93
N GLU A 26 15.38 -4.87 -14.92
CA GLU A 26 16.00 -5.54 -16.07
C GLU A 26 15.31 -6.87 -16.36
N TYR A 27 15.05 -7.70 -15.33
CA TYR A 27 14.34 -8.98 -15.48
C TYR A 27 12.89 -8.82 -15.98
N LEU A 28 12.14 -7.84 -15.45
CA LEU A 28 10.75 -7.59 -15.85
C LEU A 28 10.63 -7.16 -17.32
N ARG A 29 11.64 -6.49 -17.86
CA ARG A 29 11.69 -6.11 -19.29
C ARG A 29 11.88 -7.31 -20.21
N GLU A 30 12.56 -8.36 -19.75
CA GLU A 30 12.81 -9.57 -20.55
C GLU A 30 11.65 -10.56 -20.50
N VAL A 31 11.06 -10.80 -19.32
CA VAL A 31 9.95 -11.75 -19.16
C VAL A 31 8.65 -11.19 -19.75
N GLY A 32 8.42 -9.88 -19.62
CA GLY A 32 7.15 -9.27 -20.00
C GLY A 32 5.96 -9.79 -19.18
N GLY A 33 4.77 -9.25 -19.44
CA GLY A 33 3.54 -9.75 -18.80
C GLY A 33 3.43 -9.57 -17.29
N ILE A 34 4.33 -8.81 -16.66
CA ILE A 34 4.32 -8.54 -15.21
C ILE A 34 4.36 -7.04 -14.96
N VAL A 35 3.48 -6.56 -14.10
CA VAL A 35 3.48 -5.20 -13.53
C VAL A 35 3.93 -5.30 -12.08
N LEU A 36 4.94 -4.53 -11.71
CA LEU A 36 5.41 -4.43 -10.33
C LEU A 36 4.84 -3.14 -9.71
N TYR A 37 4.26 -3.27 -8.52
CA TYR A 37 3.79 -2.14 -7.72
C TYR A 37 4.42 -2.20 -6.33
N ALA A 38 5.22 -1.18 -6.01
CA ALA A 38 5.97 -1.09 -4.77
C ALA A 38 5.51 0.15 -3.97
N PRO A 39 4.38 0.08 -3.24
CA PRO A 39 3.99 1.17 -2.36
C PRO A 39 4.95 1.27 -1.18
N GLU A 40 4.97 2.43 -0.53
CA GLU A 40 5.78 2.71 0.66
C GLU A 40 5.49 1.73 1.80
N SER A 41 4.22 1.37 1.98
CA SER A 41 3.78 0.18 2.73
C SER A 41 2.32 -0.13 2.44
N PHE A 42 1.82 -1.28 2.91
CA PHE A 42 0.40 -1.59 2.86
C PHE A 42 -0.45 -0.63 3.71
N GLU A 43 0.02 -0.28 4.91
CA GLU A 43 -0.67 0.63 5.82
C GLU A 43 -0.73 2.05 5.27
N TRP A 44 0.34 2.53 4.63
CA TRP A 44 0.34 3.80 3.90
C TRP A 44 -0.76 3.82 2.83
N LEU A 45 -0.90 2.72 2.07
CA LEU A 45 -1.91 2.61 1.04
C LEU A 45 -3.33 2.67 1.62
N LEU A 46 -3.59 2.03 2.76
CA LEU A 46 -4.87 2.12 3.45
C LEU A 46 -5.16 3.54 3.97
N LEU A 47 -4.17 4.16 4.61
CA LEU A 47 -4.25 5.53 5.14
C LEU A 47 -4.53 6.53 4.00
N SER A 48 -3.84 6.39 2.88
CA SER A 48 -4.01 7.26 1.70
C SER A 48 -5.44 7.24 1.12
N THR A 49 -6.27 6.25 1.43
CA THR A 49 -7.67 6.24 0.98
C THR A 49 -8.55 7.31 1.63
N HIS A 50 -8.13 7.86 2.78
CA HIS A 50 -8.91 8.79 3.60
C HIS A 50 -10.31 8.26 4.00
N LEU A 51 -10.49 6.93 3.99
CA LEU A 51 -11.77 6.29 4.32
C LEU A 51 -11.86 5.79 5.76
N ILE A 52 -10.73 5.73 6.46
CA ILE A 52 -10.66 5.26 7.84
C ILE A 52 -11.07 6.43 8.76
N PRO A 53 -12.10 6.27 9.61
CA PRO A 53 -12.58 7.32 10.49
C PRO A 53 -11.49 7.84 11.43
N GLU A 54 -11.62 9.12 11.83
CA GLU A 54 -10.78 9.77 12.85
C GLU A 54 -9.28 9.93 12.53
N ILE A 55 -8.82 9.49 11.36
CA ILE A 55 -7.45 9.71 10.91
C ILE A 55 -7.41 10.87 9.91
N LYS A 56 -7.10 12.07 10.40
CA LYS A 56 -6.73 13.23 9.55
C LYS A 56 -5.24 13.16 9.24
N ILE A 57 -4.89 12.45 8.18
CA ILE A 57 -3.49 12.13 7.85
C ILE A 57 -2.92 13.10 6.81
N SER A 58 -3.72 14.04 6.28
CA SER A 58 -3.29 14.92 5.18
C SER A 58 -1.98 15.64 5.47
N GLN A 59 -1.79 16.14 6.71
CA GLN A 59 -0.53 16.80 7.10
C GLN A 59 0.65 15.82 7.29
N ILE A 60 0.38 14.60 7.75
CA ILE A 60 1.41 13.56 7.96
C ILE A 60 1.83 12.92 6.63
N LEU A 61 0.91 12.80 5.66
CA LEU A 61 1.21 12.28 4.33
C LEU A 61 1.90 13.33 3.44
N GLU A 62 1.68 14.62 3.69
CA GLU A 62 2.31 15.73 2.97
C GLU A 62 3.77 15.97 3.42
N HIS A 63 4.04 15.86 4.72
CA HIS A 63 5.38 16.06 5.30
C HIS A 63 5.77 14.95 6.30
N PRO A 64 5.81 13.68 5.88
CA PRO A 64 6.10 12.61 6.82
C PRO A 64 7.53 12.68 7.41
N GLU A 65 8.47 13.33 6.73
CA GLU A 65 9.81 13.62 7.23
C GLU A 65 9.81 14.42 8.54
N ASP A 66 8.78 15.24 8.79
CA ASP A 66 8.64 16.03 10.01
C ASP A 66 8.16 15.18 11.21
N TYR A 67 7.61 13.99 10.94
CA TYR A 67 7.05 13.08 11.94
C TYR A 67 7.91 11.84 12.16
N ILE A 68 8.75 11.47 11.20
CA ILE A 68 9.73 10.40 11.34
C ILE A 68 10.99 10.98 11.95
N ASP A 69 11.02 11.02 13.29
CA ASP A 69 12.31 11.06 13.96
C ASP A 69 12.99 9.72 13.69
N SER A 70 14.06 9.73 12.89
CA SER A 70 14.93 8.59 12.59
C SER A 70 15.43 7.82 13.83
N ARG A 71 15.20 8.36 15.04
CA ARG A 71 15.48 7.74 16.33
C ARG A 71 14.38 6.82 16.86
N GLU A 72 13.11 7.04 16.51
CA GLU A 72 11.97 6.26 17.06
C GLU A 72 11.50 5.14 16.13
N TYR A 73 11.65 5.30 14.80
CA TYR A 73 11.16 4.33 13.82
C TYR A 73 12.22 3.92 12.81
N ALA A 74 12.57 2.63 12.80
CA ALA A 74 13.55 2.04 11.89
C ALA A 74 13.06 1.94 10.42
N SER A 75 11.76 2.10 10.16
CA SER A 75 11.19 2.07 8.81
C SER A 75 9.85 2.82 8.73
N TRP A 76 9.55 3.30 7.51
CA TRP A 76 8.28 3.89 7.11
C TRP A 76 7.09 2.97 7.39
N GLU A 77 7.24 1.68 7.09
CA GLU A 77 6.23 0.66 7.36
C GLU A 77 5.87 0.60 8.86
N ARG A 78 6.87 0.68 9.75
CA ARG A 78 6.65 0.58 11.20
C ARG A 78 5.91 1.80 11.73
N PHE A 79 6.26 3.00 11.25
CA PHE A 79 5.54 4.22 11.57
C PHE A 79 4.06 4.14 11.15
N PHE A 80 3.77 3.78 9.90
CA PHE A 80 2.39 3.69 9.41
C PHE A 80 1.60 2.57 10.10
N THR A 81 2.26 1.46 10.45
CA THR A 81 1.64 0.39 11.23
C THR A 81 1.21 0.89 12.60
N GLU A 82 2.10 1.51 13.37
CA GLU A 82 1.76 2.00 14.70
C GLU A 82 0.73 3.12 14.65
N LEU A 83 0.83 4.04 13.69
CA LEU A 83 -0.16 5.09 13.49
C LEU A 83 -1.55 4.48 13.24
N LEU A 84 -1.66 3.50 12.34
CA LEU A 84 -2.93 2.89 11.99
C LEU A 84 -3.51 2.09 13.17
N VAL A 85 -2.69 1.31 13.89
CA VAL A 85 -3.12 0.57 15.10
C VAL A 85 -3.61 1.54 16.17
N ASN A 86 -2.81 2.56 16.53
CA ASN A 86 -3.11 3.49 17.62
C ASN A 86 -4.38 4.30 17.35
N ARG A 87 -4.66 4.61 16.08
CA ARG A 87 -5.83 5.40 15.67
C ARG A 87 -7.10 4.58 15.55
N THR A 88 -6.99 3.27 15.33
CA THR A 88 -8.16 2.40 15.13
C THR A 88 -8.48 1.51 16.31
N GLN A 89 -7.58 1.37 17.29
CA GLN A 89 -7.75 0.48 18.46
C GLN A 89 -9.03 0.72 19.28
N GLY A 90 -9.57 1.94 19.28
CA GLY A 90 -10.80 2.30 19.98
C GLY A 90 -12.09 1.94 19.22
N ASP A 91 -11.97 1.60 17.94
CA ASP A 91 -13.10 1.29 17.07
C ASP A 91 -13.16 -0.22 16.78
N PRO A 92 -14.17 -0.95 17.26
CA PRO A 92 -14.25 -2.41 17.11
C PRO A 92 -14.42 -2.88 15.66
N LEU A 93 -14.86 -2.00 14.74
CA LEU A 93 -14.99 -2.30 13.32
C LEU A 93 -13.67 -2.07 12.58
N TRP A 94 -12.92 -1.04 12.96
CA TRP A 94 -11.72 -0.58 12.24
C TRP A 94 -10.40 -1.02 12.86
N ALA A 95 -10.40 -1.56 14.10
CA ALA A 95 -9.21 -1.95 14.86
C ALA A 95 -8.23 -2.79 14.02
N TYR A 96 -7.18 -2.14 13.53
CA TYR A 96 -6.21 -2.72 12.62
C TYR A 96 -5.31 -3.73 13.33
N SER A 97 -5.03 -4.85 12.66
CA SER A 97 -4.06 -5.83 13.10
C SER A 97 -3.36 -6.46 11.90
N LYS A 98 -2.02 -6.43 11.93
CA LYS A 98 -1.18 -7.04 10.90
C LYS A 98 -1.36 -8.57 10.81
N LYS A 99 -1.82 -9.20 11.89
CA LYS A 99 -2.08 -10.65 11.93
C LYS A 99 -3.43 -11.01 11.30
N LYS A 100 -4.43 -10.15 11.44
CA LYS A 100 -5.79 -10.38 10.93
C LYS A 100 -6.43 -9.05 10.57
N LEU A 101 -6.57 -8.83 9.27
CA LEU A 101 -7.25 -7.65 8.75
C LEU A 101 -8.76 -7.72 9.01
N PRO A 102 -9.39 -6.68 9.59
CA PRO A 102 -10.84 -6.64 9.76
C PRO A 102 -11.61 -6.63 8.43
N ASP A 103 -12.83 -7.17 8.43
CA ASP A 103 -13.64 -7.33 7.21
C ASP A 103 -14.02 -6.00 6.55
N VAL A 104 -14.07 -4.90 7.30
CA VAL A 104 -14.36 -3.56 6.76
C VAL A 104 -13.35 -3.16 5.67
N TYR A 105 -12.08 -3.54 5.83
CA TYR A 105 -11.02 -3.29 4.85
C TYR A 105 -11.16 -4.15 3.58
N LEU A 106 -11.93 -5.25 3.65
CA LEU A 106 -12.23 -6.11 2.50
C LEU A 106 -13.43 -5.62 1.69
N SER A 107 -14.11 -4.56 2.14
CA SER A 107 -15.25 -3.98 1.44
C SER A 107 -14.85 -3.42 0.07
N SER A 108 -15.79 -3.47 -0.89
CA SER A 108 -15.58 -2.93 -2.24
C SER A 108 -15.22 -1.45 -2.22
N LYS A 109 -15.74 -0.70 -1.24
CA LYS A 109 -15.43 0.73 -1.06
C LYS A 109 -13.94 0.95 -0.81
N ILE A 110 -13.35 0.21 0.14
CA ILE A 110 -11.92 0.31 0.48
C ILE A 110 -11.07 -0.20 -0.67
N LYS A 111 -11.40 -1.37 -1.24
CA LYS A 111 -10.69 -1.92 -2.39
C LYS A 111 -10.65 -0.95 -3.58
N ASN A 112 -11.77 -0.32 -3.89
CA ASN A 112 -11.83 0.65 -4.99
C ASN A 112 -11.04 1.93 -4.69
N ALA A 113 -11.03 2.39 -3.44
CA ALA A 113 -10.22 3.53 -3.04
C ALA A 113 -8.72 3.20 -3.11
N VAL A 114 -8.31 2.03 -2.63
CA VAL A 114 -6.93 1.54 -2.76
C VAL A 114 -6.52 1.49 -4.23
N LYS A 115 -7.32 0.89 -5.12
CA LYS A 115 -7.04 0.85 -6.56
C LYS A 115 -6.82 2.23 -7.17
N LYS A 116 -7.58 3.25 -6.72
CA LYS A 116 -7.39 4.64 -7.19
C LYS A 116 -6.07 5.25 -6.73
N GLN A 117 -5.52 4.79 -5.60
CA GLN A 117 -4.23 5.26 -5.08
C GLN A 117 -3.04 4.56 -5.73
N MET A 118 -3.26 3.38 -6.34
CA MET A 118 -2.24 2.67 -7.11
C MET A 118 -1.98 3.37 -8.44
N LYS A 119 -1.22 4.48 -8.38
CA LYS A 119 -0.83 5.28 -9.52
C LYS A 119 -0.14 4.40 -10.57
N LEU A 120 -0.34 4.74 -11.85
CA LEU A 120 0.24 4.04 -13.01
C LEU A 120 -0.33 2.64 -13.29
N ILE A 121 -1.22 2.11 -12.45
CA ILE A 121 -1.97 0.89 -12.76
C ILE A 121 -3.34 1.24 -13.34
N VAL A 122 -3.61 0.75 -14.54
CA VAL A 122 -4.92 0.85 -15.19
C VAL A 122 -5.72 -0.40 -14.85
N TRP A 123 -6.69 -0.25 -13.95
CA TRP A 123 -7.53 -1.37 -13.47
C TRP A 123 -8.72 -1.69 -14.36
N GLU A 124 -9.18 -0.72 -15.15
CA GLU A 124 -10.28 -0.89 -16.09
C GLU A 124 -9.88 -0.29 -17.43
N GLU A 125 -9.98 -1.10 -18.48
CA GLU A 125 -9.93 -0.62 -19.86
C GLU A 125 -11.25 0.13 -20.11
N LYS A 126 -11.17 1.43 -20.39
CA LYS A 126 -12.35 2.18 -20.84
C LYS A 126 -12.82 1.56 -22.16
N ARG A 127 -13.83 0.69 -22.08
CA ARG A 127 -14.63 0.27 -23.22
C ARG A 127 -15.63 1.35 -23.60
#